data_AF-A0A2K3J6A5-F1
#
_entry.id   AF-A0A2K3J6A5-F1
#
_cell.length_a   1.000
_cell.length_b   1.000
_cell.length_c   1.000
_cell.angle_alpha   90.00
_cell.angle_beta   90.00
_cell.angle_gamma   90.00
#
_symmetry.space_group_name_H-M   'P 1'
#
loop_
_entity.id
_entity.type
_entity.pdbx_description
1 polymer ?
#
loop_
_entity_poly.entity_id
_entity_poly.type
_entity_poly.pdbx_seq_one_letter_code
_entity_poly.pdbx_strand_id
1 'polypeptide(L)'
;MDFGERGGIANGGGWKGIKNMTHEEFRNEVKKVLGIPGKFILDVYSMVEGNGWMIHCPEGHYLHAPYAHYKPLVLDEESKPVEYGEWGRFAFLDGISTSHPSFIITGDEVKLHEHCPFCDRTGPVLEPVVKRVKGEDIRGCPEEVRRMFSKDLSK
;
A
#
# COMPACT_ATOMS: atom_id res chain seq x y z
N MET A 1 -25.53 -11.72 5.86
CA MET A 1 -24.44 -12.57 6.40
C MET A 1 -23.75 -11.70 7.42
N ASP A 2 -23.58 -12.16 8.65
CA ASP A 2 -23.04 -11.34 9.74
C ASP A 2 -21.87 -12.07 10.39
N PHE A 3 -20.67 -11.51 10.27
CA PHE A 3 -19.43 -12.04 10.83
C PHE A 3 -19.13 -11.45 12.22
N GLY A 4 -19.93 -10.49 12.68
CA GLY A 4 -19.87 -9.87 13.99
C GLY A 4 -18.60 -9.09 14.28
N GLU A 5 -18.46 -8.68 15.54
CA GLU A 5 -17.39 -7.80 16.06
C GLU A 5 -15.99 -8.42 16.07
N ARG A 6 -15.86 -9.70 15.70
CA ARG A 6 -14.58 -10.42 15.62
C ARG A 6 -14.17 -10.78 14.20
N GLY A 7 -15.00 -10.45 13.21
CA GLY A 7 -14.64 -10.57 11.80
C GLY A 7 -13.59 -9.53 11.40
N GLY A 8 -12.87 -9.81 10.32
CA GLY A 8 -11.87 -8.89 9.77
C GLY A 8 -11.70 -9.10 8.27
N ILE A 9 -11.30 -8.03 7.59
CA ILE A 9 -10.98 -8.01 6.16
C ILE A 9 -9.56 -7.45 5.99
N ALA A 10 -8.77 -8.11 5.17
CA ALA A 10 -7.50 -7.60 4.69
C ALA A 10 -7.60 -7.39 3.17
N ASN A 11 -7.58 -6.14 2.71
CA ASN A 11 -7.60 -5.84 1.27
C ASN A 11 -6.18 -5.76 0.73
N GLY A 12 -5.92 -6.49 -0.35
CA GLY A 12 -4.71 -6.31 -1.18
C GLY A 12 -5.05 -5.62 -2.50
N GLY A 13 -4.04 -5.12 -3.21
CA GLY A 13 -4.19 -4.52 -4.54
C GLY A 13 -4.38 -2.99 -4.54
N GLY A 14 -4.68 -2.41 -3.36
CA GLY A 14 -4.77 -0.97 -3.15
C GLY A 14 -5.98 -0.29 -3.82
N TRP A 15 -6.00 1.03 -3.72
CA TRP A 15 -7.14 1.88 -4.16
C TRP A 15 -6.88 2.60 -5.50
N LYS A 16 -5.81 2.20 -6.18
CA LYS A 16 -5.30 2.87 -7.38
C LYS A 16 -6.31 2.76 -8.52
N GLY A 17 -6.90 3.89 -8.92
CA GLY A 17 -7.87 3.94 -10.02
C GLY A 17 -9.35 3.82 -9.60
N ILE A 18 -9.63 3.55 -8.33
CA ILE A 18 -10.99 3.62 -7.78
C ILE A 18 -11.31 5.09 -7.51
N LYS A 19 -12.26 5.65 -8.28
CA LYS A 19 -12.65 7.07 -8.18
C LYS A 19 -14.00 7.31 -7.52
N ASN A 20 -14.82 6.26 -7.41
CA ASN A 20 -16.23 6.38 -7.03
C ASN A 20 -16.52 5.96 -5.59
N MET A 21 -15.48 5.67 -4.80
CA MET A 21 -15.62 5.19 -3.44
C MET A 21 -14.39 5.55 -2.62
N THR A 22 -14.64 6.16 -1.47
CA THR A 22 -13.65 6.43 -0.44
C THR A 22 -13.45 5.21 0.46
N HIS A 23 -12.34 5.20 1.22
CA HIS A 23 -12.09 4.14 2.19
C HIS A 23 -13.18 4.11 3.28
N GLU A 24 -13.69 5.26 3.68
CA GLU A 24 -14.73 5.36 4.70
C GLU A 24 -16.07 4.79 4.20
N GLU A 25 -16.49 5.15 2.99
CA GLU A 25 -17.70 4.60 2.36
C GLU A 25 -17.63 3.09 2.26
N PHE A 26 -16.50 2.54 1.82
CA PHE A 26 -16.31 1.09 1.76
C PHE A 26 -16.41 0.41 3.13
N ARG A 27 -15.75 0.97 4.15
CA ARG A 27 -15.81 0.42 5.51
C ARG A 27 -17.24 0.45 6.05
N ASN A 28 -17.99 1.50 5.76
CA ASN A 28 -19.39 1.63 6.16
C ASN A 28 -20.27 0.59 5.45
N GLU A 29 -20.08 0.36 4.15
CA GLU A 29 -20.81 -0.67 3.41
C GLU A 29 -20.45 -2.08 3.88
N VAL A 30 -19.17 -2.37 4.13
CA VAL A 30 -18.74 -3.66 4.71
C VAL A 30 -19.39 -3.87 6.07
N LYS A 31 -19.39 -2.87 6.96
CA LYS A 31 -20.05 -2.98 8.26
C LYS A 31 -21.54 -3.28 8.11
N LYS A 32 -22.22 -2.58 7.20
CA LYS A 32 -23.65 -2.75 6.93
C LYS A 32 -24.00 -4.13 6.37
N VAL A 33 -23.16 -4.66 5.47
CA VAL A 33 -23.44 -5.92 4.76
C VAL A 33 -22.95 -7.15 5.54
N LEU A 34 -21.79 -7.03 6.19
CA LEU A 34 -21.04 -8.14 6.79
C LEU A 34 -20.95 -8.05 8.32
N GLY A 35 -21.38 -6.95 8.94
CA GLY A 35 -21.30 -6.75 10.40
C GLY A 35 -19.88 -6.48 10.92
N ILE A 36 -18.89 -6.35 10.03
CA ILE A 36 -17.48 -6.20 10.40
C ILE A 36 -17.16 -4.74 10.76
N PRO A 37 -16.60 -4.45 11.96
CA PRO A 37 -16.21 -3.11 12.34
C PRO A 37 -15.13 -2.51 11.43
N GLY A 38 -15.24 -1.22 11.12
CA GLY A 38 -14.29 -0.50 10.26
C GLY A 38 -12.81 -0.65 10.65
N LYS A 39 -12.53 -0.66 11.95
CA LYS A 39 -11.17 -0.87 12.51
C LYS A 39 -10.53 -2.21 12.13
N PHE A 40 -11.31 -3.20 11.72
CA PHE A 40 -10.82 -4.52 11.29
C PHE A 40 -10.87 -4.70 9.77
N ILE A 41 -11.07 -3.61 9.03
CA ILE A 41 -10.97 -3.55 7.57
C ILE A 41 -9.66 -2.85 7.23
N LEU A 42 -8.62 -3.67 7.07
CA LEU A 42 -7.24 -3.24 6.95
C LEU A 42 -6.78 -3.39 5.51
N ASP A 43 -6.03 -2.42 5.00
CA ASP A 43 -5.37 -2.58 3.71
C ASP A 43 -3.94 -3.05 3.94
N VAL A 44 -3.47 -3.84 2.99
CA VAL A 44 -2.12 -4.35 2.92
C VAL A 44 -1.49 -3.81 1.65
N TYR A 45 -0.45 -3.01 1.82
CA TYR A 45 0.39 -2.53 0.75
C TYR A 45 1.65 -3.40 0.67
N SER A 46 1.86 -3.98 -0.50
CA SER A 46 2.98 -4.88 -0.81
C SER A 46 3.13 -4.92 -2.32
N MET A 47 4.24 -5.50 -2.78
CA MET A 47 4.51 -5.76 -4.18
C MET A 47 5.33 -7.03 -4.32
N VAL A 48 5.28 -7.66 -5.49
CA VAL A 48 5.92 -8.96 -5.74
C VAL A 48 7.44 -8.86 -5.60
N GLU A 49 7.99 -7.69 -5.91
CA GLU A 49 9.41 -7.41 -5.92
C GLU A 49 9.99 -7.14 -4.52
N GLY A 50 9.17 -7.03 -3.46
CA GLY A 50 9.64 -6.75 -2.10
C GLY A 50 9.06 -7.72 -1.08
N ASN A 51 9.83 -8.03 -0.04
CA ASN A 51 9.37 -8.91 1.05
C ASN A 51 8.66 -8.16 2.19
N GLY A 52 8.49 -6.83 2.06
CA GLY A 52 7.82 -6.00 3.06
C GLY A 52 6.31 -5.92 2.85
N TRP A 53 5.53 -6.32 3.87
CA TRP A 53 4.09 -6.09 3.90
C TRP A 53 3.78 -4.95 4.86
N MET A 54 3.27 -3.85 4.32
CA MET A 54 2.81 -2.73 5.14
C MET A 54 1.32 -2.86 5.38
N ILE A 55 0.92 -2.88 6.64
CA ILE A 55 -0.46 -3.17 7.03
C ILE A 55 -1.03 -1.99 7.79
N HIS A 56 -2.29 -1.66 7.50
CA HIS A 56 -3.03 -0.67 8.27
C HIS A 56 -3.03 -0.99 9.78
N CYS A 57 -2.79 0.04 10.58
CA CYS A 57 -3.16 0.00 12.00
C CYS A 57 -4.70 0.09 12.15
N PRO A 58 -5.32 -0.65 13.08
CA PRO A 58 -6.76 -0.51 13.37
C PRO A 58 -7.19 0.88 13.83
N GLU A 59 -6.27 1.65 14.39
CA GLU A 59 -6.55 2.92 15.08
C GLU A 59 -6.68 4.11 14.10
N GLY A 60 -5.84 4.15 13.07
CA GLY A 60 -5.80 5.26 12.11
C GLY A 60 -5.65 4.85 10.65
N HIS A 61 -5.56 3.55 10.37
CA HIS A 61 -5.35 3.00 9.03
C HIS A 61 -4.08 3.53 8.33
N TYR A 62 -2.99 3.71 9.08
CA TYR A 62 -1.66 4.00 8.52
C TYR A 62 -0.93 2.70 8.22
N LEU A 63 -0.22 2.62 7.10
CA LEU A 63 0.50 1.43 6.66
C LEU A 63 1.85 1.34 7.37
N HIS A 64 1.98 0.43 8.34
CA HIS A 64 3.22 0.26 9.09
C HIS A 64 4.26 -0.54 8.30
N ALA A 65 5.44 0.05 8.09
CA ALA A 65 6.54 -0.66 7.44
C ALA A 65 7.19 -1.68 8.39
N PRO A 66 7.57 -2.89 7.91
CA PRO A 66 8.32 -3.86 8.70
C PRO A 66 9.81 -3.46 8.81
N TYR A 67 10.05 -2.39 9.56
CA TYR A 67 11.31 -1.64 9.60
C TYR A 67 12.53 -2.41 10.11
N ALA A 68 12.33 -3.61 10.68
CA ALA A 68 13.42 -4.48 11.13
C ALA A 68 14.33 -4.95 9.98
N HIS A 69 13.78 -5.09 8.77
CA HIS A 69 14.54 -5.50 7.58
C HIS A 69 14.19 -4.68 6.33
N TYR A 70 13.15 -3.85 6.40
CA TYR A 70 12.64 -3.13 5.25
C TYR A 70 12.74 -1.63 5.52
N LYS A 71 13.65 -0.93 4.84
CA LYS A 71 13.84 0.51 5.03
C LYS A 71 13.07 1.29 3.96
N PRO A 72 11.92 1.90 4.28
CA PRO A 72 11.19 2.75 3.34
C PRO A 72 11.90 4.10 3.15
N LEU A 73 11.77 4.66 1.96
CA LEU A 73 12.30 5.94 1.53
C LEU A 73 11.26 6.63 0.63
N VAL A 74 11.29 7.96 0.63
CA VAL A 74 10.55 8.78 -0.34
C VAL A 74 11.60 9.57 -1.12
N LEU A 75 11.47 9.59 -2.44
CA LEU A 75 12.42 10.25 -3.34
C LEU A 75 11.74 11.42 -4.07
N ASP A 76 12.49 12.50 -4.28
CA ASP A 76 12.09 13.61 -5.14
C ASP A 76 12.25 13.27 -6.64
N GLU A 77 12.01 14.26 -7.52
CA GLU A 77 12.16 14.13 -8.97
C GLU A 77 13.62 13.89 -9.40
N GLU A 78 14.60 14.31 -8.58
CA GLU A 78 16.03 14.07 -8.79
C GLU A 78 16.51 12.73 -8.21
N SER A 79 15.57 11.90 -7.72
CA SER A 79 15.84 10.62 -7.04
C SER A 79 16.65 10.75 -5.75
N LYS A 80 16.55 11.89 -5.06
CA LYS A 80 17.17 12.10 -3.75
C LYS A 80 16.16 11.83 -2.63
N PRO A 81 16.59 11.24 -1.50
CA PRO A 81 15.73 11.08 -0.34
C PRO A 81 15.21 12.43 0.16
N VAL A 82 13.92 12.48 0.47
CA VAL A 82 13.26 13.63 1.11
C VAL A 82 12.96 13.34 2.58
N GLU A 83 12.62 14.39 3.32
CA GLU A 83 12.32 14.31 4.74
C GLU A 83 10.96 13.66 5.01
N TYR A 84 10.76 13.19 6.25
CA TYR A 84 9.45 12.70 6.68
C TYR A 84 8.38 13.78 6.57
N GLY A 85 7.19 13.39 6.13
CA GLY A 85 6.05 14.27 5.93
C GLY A 85 6.00 14.90 4.52
N GLU A 86 6.97 14.65 3.66
CA GLU A 86 6.93 15.08 2.26
C GLU A 86 6.36 13.99 1.34
N TRP A 87 5.69 14.43 0.27
CA TRP A 87 5.22 13.53 -0.79
C TRP A 87 6.33 13.29 -1.79
N GLY A 88 6.40 12.07 -2.30
CA GLY A 88 7.32 11.75 -3.38
C GLY A 88 7.23 10.28 -3.78
N ARG A 89 8.17 9.88 -4.61
CA ARG A 89 8.22 8.53 -5.17
C ARG A 89 8.66 7.54 -4.11
N PHE A 90 7.86 6.50 -3.89
CA PHE A 90 8.15 5.49 -2.90
C PHE A 90 9.30 4.58 -3.37
N ALA A 91 10.28 4.37 -2.50
CA ALA A 91 11.39 3.45 -2.69
C ALA A 91 11.67 2.71 -1.38
N PHE A 92 12.42 1.62 -1.46
CA PHE A 92 12.81 0.87 -0.26
C PHE A 92 14.09 0.06 -0.46
N LEU A 93 14.72 -0.26 0.66
CA LEU A 93 15.78 -1.26 0.78
C LEU A 93 15.25 -2.48 1.51
N ASP A 94 15.32 -3.64 0.87
CA ASP A 94 14.92 -4.94 1.42
C ASP A 94 16.14 -5.74 1.90
N GLY A 95 16.40 -5.72 3.20
CA GLY A 95 17.55 -6.36 3.83
C GLY A 95 17.52 -7.89 3.81
N ILE A 96 16.41 -8.52 3.43
CA ILE A 96 16.31 -9.98 3.32
C ILE A 96 16.24 -10.49 1.88
N SER A 97 16.22 -9.60 0.87
CA SER A 97 16.28 -10.04 -0.52
C SER A 97 17.68 -10.52 -0.88
N THR A 98 17.78 -11.78 -1.34
CA THR A 98 19.02 -12.41 -1.81
C THR A 98 19.00 -12.77 -3.30
N SER A 99 17.85 -12.60 -3.96
CA SER A 99 17.60 -13.04 -5.34
C SER A 99 17.71 -11.92 -6.37
N HIS A 100 17.65 -10.65 -5.94
CA HIS A 100 17.76 -9.47 -6.80
C HIS A 100 18.34 -8.29 -6.00
N PRO A 101 18.74 -7.18 -6.65
CA PRO A 101 19.10 -5.97 -5.94
C PRO A 101 17.98 -5.54 -4.98
N SER A 102 18.35 -5.31 -3.72
CA SER A 102 17.41 -5.02 -2.63
C SER A 102 16.90 -3.58 -2.63
N PHE A 103 17.46 -2.69 -3.46
CA PHE A 103 16.98 -1.33 -3.61
C PHE A 103 15.98 -1.24 -4.77
N ILE A 104 14.74 -0.88 -4.45
CA ILE A 104 13.65 -0.80 -5.43
C ILE A 104 13.01 0.57 -5.35
N ILE A 105 12.87 1.20 -6.52
CA ILE A 105 12.08 2.40 -6.71
C ILE A 105 10.77 1.99 -7.36
N THR A 106 9.65 2.29 -6.69
CA THR A 106 8.32 1.89 -7.15
C THR A 106 7.72 2.92 -8.10
N GLY A 107 6.63 2.60 -8.80
CA GLY A 107 5.84 3.58 -9.55
C GLY A 107 4.80 4.32 -8.70
N ASP A 108 4.93 4.25 -7.38
CA ASP A 108 3.94 4.77 -6.45
C ASP A 108 4.42 6.08 -5.80
N GLU A 109 3.47 6.97 -5.54
CA GLU A 109 3.69 8.22 -4.84
C GLU A 109 3.03 8.12 -3.46
N VAL A 110 3.80 8.39 -2.42
CA VAL A 110 3.40 8.23 -1.02
C VAL A 110 3.90 9.39 -0.18
N LYS A 111 3.40 9.45 1.05
CA LYS A 111 3.94 10.30 2.10
C LYS A 111 4.32 9.42 3.29
N LEU A 112 5.57 9.50 3.71
CA LEU A 112 6.14 8.68 4.78
C LEU A 112 6.26 9.52 6.06
N HIS A 113 5.84 8.97 7.19
CA HIS A 113 5.98 9.57 8.51
C HIS A 113 6.94 8.73 9.35
N GLU A 114 7.69 9.37 10.24
CA GLU A 114 8.62 8.67 11.15
C GLU A 114 7.87 7.81 12.18
N HIS A 115 6.72 8.29 12.64
CA HIS A 115 5.88 7.65 13.63
C HIS A 115 4.40 7.75 13.25
N CYS A 116 3.60 6.78 13.71
CA CYS A 116 2.16 6.79 13.52
C CYS A 116 1.50 7.81 14.46
N PRO A 117 0.64 8.72 13.97
CA PRO A 117 -0.06 9.68 14.83
C PRO A 117 -1.22 9.08 15.63
N PHE A 118 -1.60 7.81 15.37
CA PHE A 118 -2.78 7.16 15.96
C PHE A 118 -2.46 5.93 16.81
N CYS A 119 -1.20 5.48 16.87
CA CYS A 119 -0.82 4.36 17.71
C CYS A 119 0.66 4.44 18.13
N ASP A 120 1.02 3.74 19.20
CA ASP A 120 2.37 3.79 19.79
C ASP A 120 3.35 2.79 19.18
N ARG A 121 2.98 2.14 18.06
CA ARG A 121 3.88 1.21 17.37
C ARG A 121 5.06 1.99 16.79
N THR A 122 6.25 1.48 17.02
CA THR A 122 7.49 2.09 16.54
C THR A 122 7.68 1.90 15.04
N GLY A 123 8.53 2.76 14.47
CA GLY A 123 8.91 2.71 13.07
C GLY A 123 8.01 3.53 12.14
N PRO A 124 8.48 3.72 10.90
CA PRO A 124 7.84 4.60 9.95
C PRO A 124 6.55 4.02 9.36
N VAL A 125 5.67 4.93 8.94
CA VAL A 125 4.37 4.59 8.37
C VAL A 125 4.05 5.40 7.11
N LEU A 126 3.32 4.80 6.18
CA LEU A 126 2.74 5.55 5.07
C LEU A 126 1.33 6.04 5.43
N GLU A 127 0.93 7.18 4.88
CA GLU A 127 -0.49 7.55 4.85
C GLU A 127 -1.30 6.48 4.09
N PRO A 128 -2.58 6.26 4.46
CA PRO A 128 -3.44 5.26 3.79
C PRO A 128 -3.57 5.47 2.27
N VAL A 129 -3.40 6.71 1.81
CA VAL A 129 -3.54 7.07 0.40
C VAL A 129 -2.22 6.85 -0.33
N VAL A 130 -2.17 5.81 -1.17
CA VAL A 130 -1.06 5.55 -2.10
C VAL A 130 -1.50 5.87 -3.53
N LYS A 131 -0.75 6.73 -4.22
CA LYS A 131 -1.04 7.16 -5.60
C LYS A 131 -0.06 6.52 -6.58
N ARG A 132 -0.36 6.60 -7.88
CA ARG A 132 0.60 6.29 -8.96
C ARG A 132 1.27 7.58 -9.41
N VAL A 133 2.58 7.54 -9.60
CA VAL A 133 3.31 8.64 -10.24
C VAL A 133 2.73 8.88 -11.64
N LYS A 134 2.46 10.14 -11.99
CA LYS A 134 1.90 10.49 -13.31
C LYS A 134 2.95 10.25 -14.41
N GLY A 135 2.54 9.62 -15.51
CA GLY A 135 3.38 9.46 -16.71
C GLY A 135 4.23 8.19 -16.76
N GLU A 136 4.21 7.35 -15.71
CA GLU A 136 4.75 6.00 -15.84
C GLU A 136 3.73 5.08 -16.52
N ASP A 137 4.16 4.47 -17.62
CA ASP A 137 3.44 3.40 -18.29
C ASP A 137 3.12 2.30 -17.26
N ILE A 138 1.89 1.79 -17.24
CA ILE A 138 1.53 0.72 -16.28
C ILE A 138 2.46 -0.46 -16.60
N ARG A 139 3.43 -0.71 -15.72
CA ARG A 139 4.37 -1.82 -15.79
C ARG A 139 4.31 -2.58 -14.48
N GLY A 140 4.46 -3.90 -14.58
CA GLY A 140 4.39 -4.83 -13.45
C GLY A 140 3.66 -6.12 -13.84
N CYS A 141 3.92 -7.20 -13.11
CA CYS A 141 3.34 -8.52 -13.39
C CYS A 141 1.82 -8.49 -13.62
N PRO A 142 1.00 -7.74 -12.84
CA PRO A 142 -0.45 -7.69 -13.09
C PRO A 142 -0.83 -7.06 -14.44
N GLU A 143 -0.09 -6.06 -14.90
CA GLU A 143 -0.37 -5.41 -16.18
C GLU A 143 0.13 -6.25 -17.35
N GLU A 144 1.27 -6.94 -17.21
CA GLU A 144 1.73 -7.88 -18.23
C GLU A 144 0.75 -9.04 -18.39
N VAL A 145 0.23 -9.58 -17.27
CA VAL A 145 -0.84 -10.58 -17.28
C VAL A 145 -2.11 -10.02 -17.94
N ARG A 146 -2.53 -8.78 -17.60
CA ARG A 146 -3.66 -8.12 -18.26
C ARG A 146 -3.46 -7.97 -19.76
N ARG A 147 -2.26 -7.56 -20.20
CA ARG A 147 -1.91 -7.42 -21.63
C ARG A 147 -1.95 -8.75 -22.35
N MET A 148 -1.47 -9.83 -21.73
CA MET A 148 -1.58 -11.19 -22.27
C MET A 148 -3.04 -11.59 -22.47
N PHE A 149 -3.88 -11.46 -21.43
CA PHE A 149 -5.30 -11.81 -21.52
C PHE A 149 -6.08 -10.92 -22.50
N SER A 150 -5.76 -9.63 -22.59
CA SER A 150 -6.45 -8.71 -23.50
C SER A 150 -6.14 -9.01 -24.97
N LYS A 151 -4.93 -9.50 -25.28
CA LYS A 151 -4.57 -9.95 -26.63
C LYS A 151 -5.30 -11.23 -27.02
N ASP A 152 -5.46 -12.17 -26.10
CA ASP A 152 -6.14 -13.44 -26.37
C ASP A 152 -7.66 -13.29 -26.54
N LEU A 153 -8.28 -12.33 -25.87
CA LEU A 153 -9.71 -12.00 -26.02
C LEU A 153 -10.03 -11.13 -27.24
N SER A 154 -9.02 -10.68 -27.96
CA SER A 154 -9.16 -9.86 -29.19
C SER A 154 -9.09 -10.70 -30.48
N LYS A 155 -9.04 -12.03 -30.36
CA LYS A 155 -9.24 -13.00 -31.44
C LYS A 155 -10.58 -13.70 -31.28
#